data_AF-A0A2P9ARM6-F1
#
_entry.id   AF-A0A2P9ARM6-F1
#
_cell.length_a   1.000
_cell.length_b   1.000
_cell.length_c   1.000
_cell.angle_alpha   90.00
_cell.angle_beta   90.00
_cell.angle_gamma   90.00
#
_symmetry.space_group_name_H-M   'P 1'
#
loop_
_entity.id
_entity.type
_entity.pdbx_description
1 polymer ?
#
loop_
_entity_poly.entity_id
_entity_poly.type
_entity_poly.pdbx_seq_one_letter_code
_entity_poly.pdbx_strand_id
1 'polypeptide(L)'
;MARGRRSTKWRNDLQAIIARCWVPDLFYRNAPYGPFEAKTAFSDEKRKAVITGLLSGTTQDMTIRDSGAFLDALDAEGVTGPVGTVGYCMGGARALNAAATYPDRIIAAASFHGGNLASDAADSPHRKAASIKARVYVGTAGVDRSFPPEQAARLAEALRVAEVDHVIENYAGMAHGWCVPDHSAYDAAGAERHWKRLATLFAETLG
;
A
#
# COMPACT_ATOMS: atom_id res chain seq x y z
N MET A 1 -13.63 -12.85 5.45
CA MET A 1 -13.25 -11.65 6.23
C MET A 1 -12.36 -12.05 7.41
N ALA A 2 -11.02 -12.08 7.25
CA ALA A 2 -10.15 -12.30 8.41
C ALA A 2 -9.89 -10.95 9.11
N ARG A 3 -10.45 -10.79 10.30
CA ARG A 3 -10.24 -9.61 11.15
C ARG A 3 -8.86 -9.72 11.82
N GLY A 4 -7.79 -9.41 11.09
CA GLY A 4 -6.51 -9.09 11.72
C GLY A 4 -6.69 -7.86 12.62
N ARG A 5 -6.52 -8.00 13.94
CA ARG A 5 -6.62 -6.86 14.87
C ARG A 5 -5.47 -5.89 14.65
N ARG A 6 -5.62 -4.94 13.72
CA ARG A 6 -4.85 -3.70 13.73
C ARG A 6 -5.20 -2.92 15.00
N SER A 7 -4.27 -2.12 15.51
CA SER A 7 -4.46 -1.36 16.75
C SER A 7 -5.67 -0.41 16.65
N THR A 8 -6.35 -0.16 17.78
CA THR A 8 -7.53 0.73 17.86
C THR A 8 -7.23 2.13 17.32
N LYS A 9 -6.02 2.63 17.55
CA LYS A 9 -5.56 3.92 17.01
C LYS A 9 -5.58 3.95 15.47
N TRP A 10 -5.08 2.90 14.83
CA TRP A 10 -5.01 2.80 13.37
C TRP A 10 -6.39 2.81 12.70
N ARG A 11 -7.38 2.17 13.33
CA ARG A 11 -8.79 2.21 12.88
C ARG A 11 -9.42 3.58 13.10
N ASN A 12 -9.19 4.19 14.26
CA ASN A 12 -9.76 5.50 14.58
C ASN A 12 -9.18 6.61 13.68
N ASP A 13 -7.87 6.59 13.42
CA ASP A 13 -7.23 7.56 12.51
C ASP A 13 -7.79 7.43 11.08
N LEU A 14 -8.02 6.20 10.58
CA LEU A 14 -8.64 6.00 9.27
C LEU A 14 -10.13 6.36 9.22
N GLN A 15 -10.89 6.02 10.25
CA GLN A 15 -12.32 6.35 10.31
C GLN A 15 -12.57 7.86 10.41
N ALA A 16 -11.60 8.61 10.94
CA ALA A 16 -11.64 10.07 10.92
C ALA A 16 -11.39 10.66 9.52
N ILE A 17 -10.86 9.87 8.58
CA ILE A 17 -10.49 10.31 7.22
C ILE A 17 -11.49 9.80 6.18
N ILE A 18 -12.00 8.57 6.33
CA ILE A 18 -12.90 7.93 5.36
C ILE A 18 -14.08 7.24 6.05
N ALA A 19 -15.27 7.36 5.45
CA ALA A 19 -16.52 6.82 5.99
C ALA A 19 -16.55 5.28 6.06
N ARG A 20 -15.86 4.60 5.12
CA ARG A 20 -15.79 3.13 5.04
C ARG A 20 -14.39 2.70 4.60
N CYS A 21 -13.80 1.75 5.31
CA CYS A 21 -12.48 1.20 5.02
C CYS A 21 -12.52 -0.32 5.06
N TRP A 22 -12.06 -0.97 4.00
CA TRP A 22 -11.95 -2.42 3.93
C TRP A 22 -10.49 -2.84 3.92
N VAL A 23 -10.18 -3.84 4.74
CA VAL A 23 -8.83 -4.40 4.85
C VAL A 23 -8.90 -5.85 4.39
N PRO A 24 -8.46 -6.14 3.14
CA PRO A 24 -8.45 -7.49 2.65
C PRO A 24 -7.37 -8.32 3.35
N ASP A 25 -7.70 -9.58 3.61
CA ASP A 25 -6.69 -10.56 3.98
C ASP A 25 -6.03 -11.08 2.70
N LEU A 26 -4.83 -10.59 2.38
CA LEU A 26 -4.09 -10.98 1.17
C LEU A 26 -3.52 -12.40 1.24
N PHE A 27 -3.50 -13.03 2.43
CA PHE A 27 -2.91 -14.34 2.65
C PHE A 27 -3.95 -15.43 2.87
N TYR A 28 -5.24 -15.12 2.68
CA TYR A 28 -6.37 -16.03 2.93
C TYR A 28 -6.21 -17.41 2.25
N ARG A 29 -5.52 -17.47 1.12
CA ARG A 29 -5.25 -18.70 0.35
C ARG A 29 -4.31 -19.68 1.05
N ASN A 30 -3.53 -19.19 2.01
CA ASN A 30 -2.59 -19.99 2.81
C ASN A 30 -3.08 -20.14 4.26
N ALA A 31 -4.36 -19.85 4.53
CA ALA A 31 -4.92 -20.00 5.86
C ALA A 31 -5.03 -21.49 6.26
N PRO A 32 -4.76 -21.84 7.53
CA PRO A 32 -4.34 -20.96 8.62
C PRO A 32 -2.83 -20.70 8.61
N TYR A 33 -2.42 -19.43 8.73
CA TYR A 33 -1.00 -19.03 8.81
C TYR A 33 -0.63 -18.36 10.16
N GLY A 34 -1.56 -18.33 11.11
CA GLY A 34 -1.35 -17.86 12.50
C GLY A 34 -1.28 -16.33 12.67
N PRO A 35 -1.37 -15.83 13.92
CA PRO A 35 -1.14 -14.42 14.21
C PRO A 35 0.36 -14.10 14.10
N PHE A 36 0.69 -13.02 13.40
CA PHE A 36 2.04 -12.47 13.38
C PHE A 36 2.16 -11.33 14.39
N GLU A 37 3.12 -11.43 15.30
CA GLU A 37 3.54 -10.30 16.11
C GLU A 37 4.54 -9.46 15.31
N ALA A 38 4.18 -8.22 14.98
CA ALA A 38 5.01 -7.35 14.15
C ALA A 38 6.45 -7.19 14.68
N LYS A 39 6.64 -7.21 16.01
CA LYS A 39 7.95 -7.11 16.68
C LYS A 39 8.87 -8.31 16.43
N THR A 40 8.31 -9.50 16.26
CA THR A 40 9.08 -10.76 16.13
C THR A 40 8.94 -11.42 14.77
N ALA A 41 8.05 -10.91 13.92
CA ALA A 41 7.74 -11.42 12.60
C ALA A 41 8.98 -11.66 11.73
N PHE A 42 9.94 -10.72 11.75
CA PHE A 42 11.12 -10.76 10.88
C PHE A 42 12.44 -11.07 11.61
N SER A 43 12.41 -11.28 12.94
CA SER A 43 13.60 -11.59 13.75
C SER A 43 13.76 -13.07 14.10
N ASP A 44 12.68 -13.85 14.06
CA ASP A 44 12.73 -15.31 14.20
C ASP A 44 12.87 -15.97 12.82
N GLU A 45 13.88 -16.83 12.62
CA GLU A 45 14.18 -17.43 11.32
C GLU A 45 13.06 -18.32 10.77
N LYS A 46 12.37 -19.08 11.63
CA LYS A 46 11.27 -19.95 11.21
C LYS A 46 10.07 -19.10 10.78
N ARG A 47 9.74 -18.05 11.54
CA ARG A 47 8.67 -17.10 11.19
C ARG A 47 9.01 -16.31 9.93
N LYS A 48 10.27 -15.89 9.78
CA LYS A 48 10.75 -15.21 8.58
C LYS A 48 10.58 -16.08 7.34
N ALA A 49 10.89 -17.37 7.41
CA ALA A 49 10.68 -18.30 6.30
C ALA A 49 9.19 -18.41 5.92
N VAL A 50 8.31 -18.56 6.92
CA VAL A 50 6.84 -18.60 6.68
C VAL A 50 6.35 -17.30 6.04
N ILE A 51 6.72 -16.14 6.60
CA ILE A 51 6.31 -14.83 6.07
C ILE A 51 6.86 -14.62 4.66
N THR A 52 8.11 -14.98 4.41
CA THR A 52 8.71 -14.90 3.06
C THR A 52 7.96 -15.80 2.07
N GLY A 53 7.58 -17.01 2.49
CA GLY A 53 6.74 -17.90 1.69
C GLY A 53 5.36 -17.32 1.37
N LEU A 54 4.71 -16.68 2.35
CA LEU A 54 3.43 -16.00 2.14
C LEU A 54 3.56 -14.81 1.18
N LEU A 55 4.58 -13.97 1.37
CA LEU A 55 4.84 -12.80 0.52
C LEU A 55 5.14 -13.20 -0.92
N SER A 56 5.97 -14.22 -1.12
CA SER A 56 6.32 -14.73 -2.46
C SER A 56 5.18 -15.52 -3.12
N GLY A 57 4.38 -16.25 -2.33
CA GLY A 57 3.24 -17.02 -2.82
C GLY A 57 2.01 -16.17 -3.17
N THR A 58 1.87 -14.97 -2.60
CA THR A 58 0.81 -14.02 -2.95
C THR A 58 1.28 -13.11 -4.08
N THR A 59 0.98 -13.48 -5.34
CA THR A 59 1.41 -12.75 -6.54
C THR A 59 0.63 -11.46 -6.80
N GLN A 60 1.17 -10.59 -7.68
CA GLN A 60 0.51 -9.34 -8.08
C GLN A 60 -0.85 -9.60 -8.72
N ASP A 61 -0.92 -10.55 -9.65
CA ASP A 61 -2.15 -10.92 -10.35
C ASP A 61 -3.23 -11.45 -9.40
N MET A 62 -2.84 -12.21 -8.39
CA MET A 62 -3.78 -12.68 -7.35
C MET A 62 -4.39 -11.50 -6.61
N THR A 63 -3.56 -10.55 -6.17
CA THR A 63 -4.06 -9.36 -5.45
C THR A 63 -4.88 -8.42 -6.32
N ILE A 64 -4.59 -8.32 -7.63
CA ILE A 64 -5.39 -7.55 -8.58
C ILE A 64 -6.80 -8.16 -8.69
N ARG A 65 -6.89 -9.49 -8.88
CA ARG A 65 -8.20 -10.18 -8.91
C ARG A 65 -8.97 -9.99 -7.61
N ASP A 66 -8.27 -10.03 -6.48
CA ASP A 66 -8.89 -9.74 -5.18
C ASP A 66 -9.43 -8.31 -5.14
N SER A 67 -8.66 -7.32 -5.60
CA SER A 67 -9.12 -5.92 -5.69
C SER A 67 -10.41 -5.79 -6.52
N GLY A 68 -10.51 -6.46 -7.66
CA GLY A 68 -11.75 -6.51 -8.44
C GLY A 68 -12.94 -7.03 -7.63
N ALA A 69 -12.78 -8.19 -6.96
CA ALA A 69 -13.83 -8.75 -6.11
C ALA A 69 -14.22 -7.82 -4.94
N PHE A 70 -13.28 -7.04 -4.39
CA PHE A 70 -13.59 -6.05 -3.37
C PHE A 70 -14.36 -4.85 -3.92
N LEU A 71 -14.04 -4.39 -5.13
CA LEU A 71 -14.82 -3.35 -5.80
C LEU A 71 -16.25 -3.80 -6.08
N ASP A 72 -16.43 -5.03 -6.59
CA ASP A 72 -17.76 -5.62 -6.83
C ASP A 72 -18.57 -5.75 -5.52
N ALA A 73 -17.92 -6.16 -4.44
CA ALA A 73 -18.55 -6.26 -3.14
C ALA A 73 -18.89 -4.88 -2.53
N LEU A 74 -18.11 -3.83 -2.80
CA LEU A 74 -18.46 -2.46 -2.44
C LEU A 74 -19.71 -1.98 -3.20
N ASP A 75 -19.79 -2.30 -4.49
CA ASP A 75 -20.97 -1.97 -5.32
C ASP A 75 -22.23 -2.66 -4.79
N ALA A 76 -22.12 -3.94 -4.43
CA ALA A 76 -23.23 -4.71 -3.86
C ALA A 76 -23.74 -4.13 -2.52
N GLU A 77 -22.88 -3.46 -1.75
CA GLU A 77 -23.21 -2.76 -0.50
C GLU A 77 -23.65 -1.30 -0.73
N GLY A 78 -23.85 -0.90 -1.99
CA GLY A 78 -24.28 0.44 -2.39
C GLY A 78 -23.19 1.52 -2.31
N VAL A 79 -21.92 1.13 -2.20
CA VAL A 79 -20.78 2.07 -2.20
C VAL A 79 -20.29 2.26 -3.63
N THR A 80 -21.01 3.07 -4.41
CA THR A 80 -20.76 3.27 -5.84
C THR A 80 -19.85 4.48 -6.15
N GLY A 81 -19.41 5.20 -5.12
CA GLY A 81 -18.54 6.36 -5.24
C GLY A 81 -17.08 6.02 -5.61
N PRO A 82 -16.24 7.06 -5.81
CA PRO A 82 -14.83 6.86 -6.06
C PRO A 82 -14.13 6.10 -4.94
N VAL A 83 -13.14 5.26 -5.30
CA VAL A 83 -12.38 4.46 -4.34
C VAL A 83 -10.94 4.96 -4.24
N GLY A 84 -10.44 5.06 -3.01
CA GLY A 84 -9.02 5.25 -2.70
C GLY A 84 -8.37 3.94 -2.29
N THR A 85 -7.12 3.73 -2.69
CA THR A 85 -6.31 2.60 -2.22
C THR A 85 -5.09 3.09 -1.45
N VAL A 86 -4.73 2.37 -0.39
CA VAL A 86 -3.48 2.60 0.35
C VAL A 86 -2.78 1.28 0.64
N GLY A 87 -1.48 1.26 0.43
CA GLY A 87 -0.63 0.10 0.59
C GLY A 87 0.62 0.37 1.42
N TYR A 88 1.05 -0.65 2.16
CA TYR A 88 2.21 -0.62 3.04
C TYR A 88 3.15 -1.76 2.68
N CYS A 89 4.46 -1.52 2.59
CA CYS A 89 5.47 -2.54 2.25
C CYS A 89 5.13 -3.18 0.88
N MET A 90 4.94 -4.49 0.81
CA MET A 90 4.46 -5.19 -0.39
C MET A 90 3.12 -4.61 -0.89
N GLY A 91 2.25 -4.19 0.04
CA GLY A 91 0.96 -3.59 -0.28
C GLY A 91 1.07 -2.31 -1.09
N GLY A 92 2.19 -1.58 -1.02
CA GLY A 92 2.43 -0.37 -1.80
C GLY A 92 2.38 -0.63 -3.31
N ALA A 93 3.12 -1.65 -3.78
CA ALA A 93 3.07 -2.10 -5.16
C ALA A 93 1.67 -2.60 -5.55
N ARG A 94 0.96 -3.26 -4.61
CA ARG A 94 -0.40 -3.74 -4.85
C ARG A 94 -1.40 -2.61 -5.07
N ALA A 95 -1.33 -1.55 -4.26
CA ALA A 95 -2.20 -0.38 -4.39
C ALA A 95 -2.00 0.34 -5.74
N LEU A 96 -0.75 0.58 -6.14
CA LEU A 96 -0.46 1.22 -7.43
C LEU A 96 -0.91 0.36 -8.63
N ASN A 97 -0.67 -0.95 -8.59
CA ASN A 97 -1.14 -1.85 -9.63
C ASN A 97 -2.67 -1.96 -9.69
N ALA A 98 -3.36 -1.91 -8.54
CA ALA A 98 -4.82 -1.87 -8.51
C ALA A 98 -5.34 -0.60 -9.20
N ALA A 99 -4.75 0.56 -8.90
CA ALA A 99 -5.10 1.83 -9.54
C ALA A 99 -4.87 1.81 -11.07
N ALA A 100 -3.78 1.17 -11.53
CA ALA A 100 -3.53 0.99 -12.95
C ALA A 100 -4.52 0.03 -13.63
N THR A 101 -5.03 -0.96 -12.90
CA THR A 101 -5.93 -2.00 -13.46
C THR A 101 -7.39 -1.57 -13.45
N TYR A 102 -7.81 -0.79 -12.46
CA TYR A 102 -9.18 -0.30 -12.30
C TYR A 102 -9.24 1.24 -12.32
N PRO A 103 -8.73 1.90 -13.37
CA PRO A 103 -8.52 3.35 -13.37
C PRO A 103 -9.81 4.18 -13.38
N ASP A 104 -10.94 3.57 -13.76
CA ASP A 104 -12.25 4.24 -13.74
C ASP A 104 -12.93 4.16 -12.37
N ARG A 105 -12.38 3.37 -11.44
CA ARG A 105 -12.92 3.16 -10.10
C ARG A 105 -12.02 3.71 -9.01
N ILE A 106 -10.71 3.53 -9.17
CA ILE A 106 -9.70 3.97 -8.20
C ILE A 106 -9.15 5.31 -8.66
N ILE A 107 -9.46 6.37 -7.91
CA ILE A 107 -9.05 7.75 -8.25
C ILE A 107 -7.93 8.28 -7.34
N ALA A 108 -7.58 7.55 -6.28
CA ALA A 108 -6.45 7.87 -5.42
C ALA A 108 -5.69 6.59 -5.03
N ALA A 109 -4.36 6.66 -5.06
CA ALA A 109 -3.49 5.55 -4.70
C ALA A 109 -2.31 6.02 -3.86
N ALA A 110 -2.15 5.44 -2.68
CA ALA A 110 -1.05 5.74 -1.77
C ALA A 110 -0.17 4.51 -1.52
N SER A 111 1.14 4.72 -1.47
CA SER A 111 2.12 3.72 -1.08
C SER A 111 3.05 4.30 -0.01
N PHE A 112 3.20 3.60 1.12
CA PHE A 112 4.12 4.00 2.19
C PHE A 112 5.11 2.89 2.50
N HIS A 113 6.39 3.26 2.63
CA HIS A 113 7.54 2.34 2.65
C HIS A 113 7.37 1.19 1.65
N GLY A 114 6.83 1.49 0.47
CA GLY A 114 6.63 0.50 -0.57
C GLY A 114 7.98 0.11 -1.17
N GLY A 115 8.27 -1.19 -1.18
CA GLY A 115 9.47 -1.73 -1.83
C GLY A 115 9.20 -2.08 -3.30
N ASN A 116 10.25 -2.07 -4.13
CA ASN A 116 10.23 -2.57 -5.50
C ASN A 116 9.16 -1.94 -6.43
N LEU A 117 8.82 -0.67 -6.21
CA LEU A 117 7.78 0.03 -6.98
C LEU A 117 8.20 0.33 -8.43
N ALA A 118 9.51 0.24 -8.74
CA ALA A 118 10.04 0.35 -10.09
C ALA A 118 11.20 -0.64 -10.36
N SER A 119 11.06 -1.89 -9.91
CA SER A 119 12.01 -2.97 -10.18
C SER A 119 11.95 -3.46 -11.63
N ASP A 120 12.81 -4.41 -11.99
CA ASP A 120 12.84 -4.95 -13.35
C ASP A 120 11.71 -5.96 -13.64
N ALA A 121 10.97 -6.37 -12.60
CA ALA A 121 9.86 -7.32 -12.71
C ALA A 121 8.80 -6.83 -13.71
N ALA A 122 8.21 -7.77 -14.45
CA ALA A 122 7.20 -7.47 -15.48
C ALA A 122 5.92 -6.85 -14.90
N ASP A 123 5.61 -7.17 -13.64
CA ASP A 123 4.45 -6.70 -12.89
C ASP A 123 4.75 -5.44 -12.04
N SER A 124 5.92 -4.83 -12.21
CA SER A 124 6.30 -3.62 -11.49
C SER A 124 5.38 -2.42 -11.85
N PRO A 125 4.86 -1.67 -10.85
CA PRO A 125 3.87 -0.61 -11.08
C PRO A 125 4.25 0.43 -12.13
N HIS A 126 5.52 0.86 -12.17
CA HIS A 126 5.98 1.88 -13.12
C HIS A 126 5.73 1.51 -14.59
N ARG A 127 5.71 0.22 -14.93
CA ARG A 127 5.46 -0.25 -16.31
C ARG A 127 4.02 -0.03 -16.76
N LYS A 128 3.09 0.21 -15.82
CA LYS A 128 1.67 0.44 -16.07
C LYS A 128 1.25 1.88 -15.80
N ALA A 129 2.21 2.81 -15.64
CA ALA A 129 1.93 4.20 -15.31
C ALA A 129 0.91 4.86 -16.27
N ALA A 130 1.01 4.58 -17.58
CA ALA A 130 0.08 5.10 -18.60
C ALA A 130 -1.37 4.67 -18.43
N SER A 131 -1.65 3.64 -17.62
CA SER A 131 -3.01 3.20 -17.32
C SER A 131 -3.58 3.87 -16.06
N ILE A 132 -2.76 4.55 -15.26
CA ILE A 132 -3.19 5.17 -14.00
C ILE A 132 -3.90 6.50 -14.29
N LYS A 133 -5.16 6.61 -13.85
CA LYS A 133 -5.89 7.90 -13.77
C LYS A 133 -5.94 8.49 -12.35
N ALA A 134 -5.56 7.69 -11.36
CA ALA A 134 -5.57 8.10 -9.96
C ALA A 134 -4.51 9.16 -9.65
N ARG A 135 -4.80 10.05 -8.68
CA ARG A 135 -3.74 10.82 -8.01
C ARG A 135 -2.89 9.87 -7.18
N VAL A 136 -1.57 9.94 -7.34
CA VAL A 136 -0.60 9.03 -6.70
C VAL A 136 0.19 9.73 -5.60
N TYR A 137 0.27 9.12 -4.43
CA TYR A 137 1.20 9.54 -3.37
C TYR A 137 2.13 8.39 -2.98
N VAL A 138 3.43 8.62 -2.98
CA VAL A 138 4.43 7.65 -2.51
C VAL A 138 5.26 8.28 -1.40
N GLY A 139 5.08 7.79 -0.17
CA GLY A 139 5.99 8.05 0.93
C GLY A 139 7.11 7.02 0.95
N THR A 140 8.33 7.44 0.63
CA THR A 140 9.51 6.58 0.64
C THR A 140 10.22 6.65 1.98
N ALA A 141 10.76 5.52 2.44
CA ALA A 141 11.59 5.45 3.63
C ALA A 141 13.03 5.83 3.27
N GLY A 142 13.55 6.93 3.82
CA GLY A 142 14.81 7.52 3.37
C GLY A 142 16.08 6.71 3.61
N VAL A 143 16.03 5.66 4.44
CA VAL A 143 17.16 4.73 4.66
C VAL A 143 16.83 3.29 4.25
N ASP A 144 15.79 3.10 3.45
CA ASP A 144 15.32 1.80 2.98
C ASP A 144 15.93 1.41 1.62
N ARG A 145 16.55 0.23 1.55
CA ARG A 145 17.16 -0.29 0.32
C ARG A 145 16.19 -1.05 -0.58
N SER A 146 14.96 -1.31 -0.12
CA SER A 146 13.94 -1.99 -0.92
C SER A 146 13.34 -1.09 -2.00
N PHE A 147 13.49 0.23 -1.89
CA PHE A 147 13.12 1.20 -2.92
C PHE A 147 14.20 2.28 -3.06
N PRO A 148 15.32 1.93 -3.71
CA PRO A 148 16.49 2.79 -3.78
C PRO A 148 16.27 3.98 -4.76
N PRO A 149 17.11 5.03 -4.70
CA PRO A 149 16.92 6.26 -5.48
C PRO A 149 16.73 6.06 -6.98
N GLU A 150 17.39 5.07 -7.58
CA GLU A 150 17.24 4.71 -8.99
C GLU A 150 15.82 4.22 -9.33
N GLN A 151 15.18 3.48 -8.43
CA GLN A 151 13.78 3.09 -8.60
C GLN A 151 12.84 4.27 -8.37
N ALA A 152 13.14 5.14 -7.40
CA ALA A 152 12.36 6.36 -7.19
C ALA A 152 12.38 7.27 -8.42
N ALA A 153 13.56 7.48 -9.02
CA ALA A 153 13.71 8.24 -10.26
C ALA A 153 12.97 7.58 -11.43
N ARG A 154 13.07 6.25 -11.57
CA ARG A 154 12.37 5.50 -12.62
C ARG A 154 10.85 5.59 -12.49
N LEU A 155 10.33 5.50 -11.26
CA LEU A 155 8.89 5.67 -11.00
C LEU A 155 8.44 7.09 -11.31
N ALA A 156 9.18 8.11 -10.85
CA ALA A 156 8.89 9.51 -11.11
C ALA A 156 8.81 9.78 -12.61
N GLU A 157 9.79 9.30 -13.37
CA GLU A 157 9.83 9.47 -14.82
C GLU A 157 8.64 8.79 -15.51
N ALA A 158 8.31 7.56 -15.12
CA ALA A 158 7.18 6.84 -15.70
C ALA A 158 5.84 7.56 -15.45
N LEU A 159 5.62 8.06 -14.22
CA LEU A 159 4.41 8.81 -13.87
C LEU A 159 4.36 10.17 -14.56
N ARG A 160 5.50 10.86 -14.68
CA ARG A 160 5.60 12.13 -15.38
C ARG A 160 5.31 12.00 -16.88
N VAL A 161 5.88 10.99 -17.55
CA VAL A 161 5.64 10.71 -18.98
C VAL A 161 4.20 10.32 -19.23
N ALA A 162 3.58 9.61 -18.29
CA ALA A 162 2.17 9.25 -18.33
C ALA A 162 1.21 10.39 -17.91
N GLU A 163 1.73 11.58 -17.60
CA GLU A 163 0.97 12.75 -17.16
C GLU A 163 0.09 12.48 -15.91
N VAL A 164 0.53 11.57 -15.05
CA VAL A 164 -0.16 11.23 -13.80
C VAL A 164 0.12 12.32 -12.76
N ASP A 165 -0.92 12.81 -12.09
CA ASP A 165 -0.80 13.69 -10.93
C ASP A 165 -0.19 12.90 -9.76
N HIS A 166 1.06 13.22 -9.39
CA HIS A 166 1.80 12.43 -8.42
C HIS A 166 2.71 13.24 -7.50
N VAL A 167 2.91 12.71 -6.29
CA VAL A 167 3.94 13.14 -5.34
C VAL A 167 4.75 11.93 -4.89
N ILE A 168 6.07 12.02 -4.98
CA ILE A 168 7.01 11.06 -4.37
C ILE A 168 7.79 11.81 -3.30
N GLU A 169 7.50 11.55 -2.03
CA GLU A 169 8.06 12.24 -0.88
C GLU A 169 9.08 11.35 -0.17
N ASN A 170 10.28 11.87 0.05
CA ASN A 170 11.29 11.20 0.86
C ASN A 170 11.11 11.55 2.34
N TYR A 171 10.83 10.53 3.15
CA TYR A 171 10.83 10.64 4.60
C TYR A 171 12.25 10.39 5.10
N ALA A 172 13.05 11.47 5.09
CA ALA A 172 14.45 11.43 5.50
C ALA A 172 14.64 10.80 6.89
N GLY A 173 15.59 9.88 7.00
CA GLY A 173 15.89 9.15 8.25
C GLY A 173 14.90 8.04 8.61
N MET A 174 13.74 7.94 7.95
CA MET A 174 12.75 6.90 8.24
C MET A 174 13.17 5.56 7.62
N ALA A 175 13.09 4.50 8.41
CA ALA A 175 13.35 3.14 7.97
C ALA A 175 12.06 2.44 7.48
N HIS A 176 12.23 1.30 6.82
CA HIS A 176 11.09 0.49 6.36
C HIS A 176 10.16 0.14 7.54
N GLY A 177 8.85 0.36 7.37
CA GLY A 177 7.87 0.12 8.43
C GLY A 177 7.66 1.26 9.43
N TRP A 178 8.20 2.47 9.19
CA TRP A 178 8.16 3.58 10.17
C TRP A 178 6.76 3.97 10.66
N CYS A 179 5.73 3.76 9.85
CA CYS A 179 4.35 4.13 10.18
C CYS A 179 3.56 3.00 10.86
N VAL A 180 4.21 1.89 11.22
CA VAL A 180 3.58 0.74 11.88
C VAL A 180 3.91 0.77 13.38
N PRO A 181 2.95 1.10 14.28
CA PRO A 181 3.21 1.31 15.71
C PRO A 181 3.90 0.15 16.43
N ASP A 182 3.63 -1.08 15.99
CA ASP A 182 4.19 -2.29 16.60
C ASP A 182 5.51 -2.74 15.96
N HIS A 183 6.03 -1.99 14.99
CA HIS A 183 7.30 -2.29 14.32
C HIS A 183 8.47 -1.63 15.06
N SER A 184 9.64 -2.29 15.08
CA SER A 184 10.84 -1.74 15.76
C SER A 184 11.33 -0.43 15.15
N ALA A 185 11.03 -0.20 13.88
CA ALA A 185 11.37 1.04 13.17
C ALA A 185 10.33 2.16 13.33
N TYR A 186 9.31 1.99 14.21
CA TYR A 186 8.26 2.98 14.38
C TYR A 186 8.84 4.36 14.75
N ASP A 187 8.43 5.37 14.00
CA ASP A 187 8.75 6.77 14.27
C ASP A 187 7.46 7.58 14.37
N ALA A 188 7.20 8.17 15.54
CA ALA A 188 5.94 8.85 15.81
C ALA A 188 5.74 10.10 14.93
N ALA A 189 6.79 10.88 14.68
CA ALA A 189 6.71 12.09 13.88
C ALA A 189 6.49 11.75 12.38
N GLY A 190 7.22 10.75 11.88
CA GLY A 190 7.04 10.19 10.54
C GLY A 190 5.65 9.58 10.36
N ALA A 191 5.12 8.88 11.36
CA ALA A 191 3.78 8.29 11.34
C ALA A 191 2.67 9.36 11.34
N GLU A 192 2.82 10.42 12.15
CA GLU A 192 1.88 11.54 12.16
C GLU A 192 1.85 12.27 10.81
N ARG A 193 3.03 12.57 10.24
CA ARG A 193 3.15 13.17 8.90
C ARG A 193 2.54 12.28 7.83
N HIS A 194 2.81 10.97 7.87
CA HIS A 194 2.18 9.97 7.01
C HIS A 194 0.65 10.10 7.04
N TRP A 195 0.04 10.15 8.22
CA TRP A 195 -1.42 10.20 8.36
C TRP A 195 -2.00 11.49 7.79
N LYS A 196 -1.36 12.62 8.05
CA LYS A 196 -1.76 13.91 7.47
C LYS A 196 -1.73 13.86 5.94
N ARG A 197 -0.67 13.30 5.34
CA ARG A 197 -0.53 13.18 3.88
C ARG A 197 -1.59 12.28 3.26
N LEU A 198 -1.84 11.12 3.88
CA LEU A 198 -2.89 10.21 3.42
C LEU A 198 -4.29 10.85 3.54
N ALA A 199 -4.54 11.54 4.65
CA ALA A 199 -5.79 12.27 4.87
C ALA A 199 -6.02 13.35 3.81
N THR A 200 -5.01 14.17 3.56
CA THR A 200 -5.05 15.21 2.53
C THR A 200 -5.32 14.62 1.15
N LEU A 201 -4.59 13.56 0.76
CA LEU A 201 -4.82 12.89 -0.52
C LEU A 201 -6.28 12.46 -0.69
N PHE A 202 -6.83 11.74 0.29
CA PHE A 202 -8.20 11.25 0.20
C PHE A 202 -9.24 12.36 0.28
N ALA A 203 -9.04 13.38 1.12
CA ALA A 203 -9.95 14.54 1.17
C ALA A 203 -9.99 15.32 -0.14
N GLU A 204 -8.85 15.49 -0.82
CA GLU A 204 -8.78 16.22 -2.09
C GLU A 204 -9.33 15.44 -3.29
N THR A 205 -9.46 14.11 -3.16
CA THR A 205 -9.82 13.23 -4.28
C THR A 205 -11.20 12.62 -4.14
N LEU A 206 -11.57 12.13 -2.95
CA LEU A 206 -12.76 11.31 -2.75
C LEU A 206 -14.04 12.11 -2.44
N GLY A 207 -13.94 13.39 -2.07
CA GLY A 207 -15.07 14.27 -1.75
C GLY A 207 -15.50 14.20 -0.29
#